data_AF-A0A2I0QFU0-F1
#
_entry.id   AF-A0A2I0QFU0-F1
#
_cell.length_a   1.000
_cell.length_b   1.000
_cell.length_c   1.000
_cell.angle_alpha   90.00
_cell.angle_beta   90.00
_cell.angle_gamma   90.00
#
_symmetry.space_group_name_H-M   'P 1'
#
loop_
_entity.id
_entity.type
_entity.pdbx_description
1 polymer ?
#
loop_
_entity_poly.entity_id
_entity_poly.type
_entity_poly.pdbx_seq_one_letter_code
_entity_poly.pdbx_strand_id
1 'polypeptide(L)'
;MRIIKRTFLYDKKIKRNDYTPKTRNKIIAGVFNNLKIMDKRGTGFLRIREDMEKWELPQPEFEERLGWFVIKFRNPNVERVIETYKFDLNERQKKAVEYLKINGKITTNEYIQLSGVSPKTVKRDITDLKKKGIIEFKGSTRRGYYILKGMTL
;
A
#
# COMPACT_ATOMS: atom_id res chain seq x y z
N MET A 1 -24.13 13.98 -22.53
CA MET A 1 -22.70 14.29 -22.78
C MET A 1 -22.11 15.49 -22.00
N ARG A 2 -22.91 16.36 -21.34
CA ARG A 2 -22.41 17.52 -20.56
C ARG A 2 -21.83 17.18 -19.17
N ILE A 3 -22.29 16.10 -18.54
CA ILE A 3 -21.98 15.77 -17.13
C ILE A 3 -20.59 15.12 -16.98
N ILE A 4 -20.20 14.25 -17.92
CA ILE A 4 -18.89 13.59 -17.95
C ILE A 4 -17.77 14.61 -18.16
N LYS A 5 -17.98 15.60 -19.04
CA LYS A 5 -17.01 16.69 -19.27
C LYS A 5 -16.76 17.52 -18.00
N ARG A 6 -17.80 17.79 -17.20
CA ARG A 6 -17.69 18.62 -15.97
C ARG A 6 -16.83 17.96 -14.90
N THR A 7 -16.89 16.63 -14.81
CA THR A 7 -16.13 15.81 -13.86
C THR A 7 -14.63 15.84 -14.17
N PHE A 8 -14.27 15.62 -15.44
CA PHE A 8 -12.87 15.71 -15.92
C PHE A 8 -12.25 17.12 -15.78
N LEU A 9 -13.08 18.16 -15.87
CA LEU A 9 -12.65 19.56 -15.75
C LEU A 9 -12.25 19.94 -14.33
N TYR A 10 -12.87 19.36 -13.30
CA TYR A 10 -12.61 19.71 -11.90
C TYR A 10 -11.30 19.09 -11.38
N ASP A 11 -11.04 17.83 -11.74
CA ASP A 11 -9.78 17.14 -11.45
C ASP A 11 -8.56 17.90 -12.05
N LYS A 12 -8.68 18.39 -13.30
CA LYS A 12 -7.64 19.23 -13.93
C LYS A 12 -7.40 20.57 -13.21
N LYS A 13 -8.45 21.17 -12.64
CA LYS A 13 -8.35 22.44 -11.89
C LYS A 13 -7.71 22.27 -10.52
N ILE A 14 -8.06 21.21 -9.81
CA ILE A 14 -7.43 20.86 -8.52
C ILE A 14 -5.93 20.58 -8.72
N LYS A 15 -5.58 19.83 -9.76
CA LYS A 15 -4.17 19.53 -10.09
C LYS A 15 -3.34 20.79 -10.41
N ARG A 16 -3.97 21.80 -11.01
CA ARG A 16 -3.37 23.09 -11.37
C ARG A 16 -3.46 24.16 -10.28
N ASN A 17 -4.02 23.84 -9.11
CA ASN A 17 -4.33 24.80 -8.05
C ASN A 17 -5.24 25.97 -8.49
N ASP A 18 -5.96 25.83 -9.60
CA ASP A 18 -6.87 26.83 -10.16
C ASP A 18 -8.33 26.49 -9.81
N TYR A 19 -8.60 26.39 -8.51
CA TYR A 19 -9.92 26.07 -7.98
C TYR A 19 -10.43 27.15 -7.03
N THR A 20 -11.74 27.40 -7.09
CA THR A 20 -12.41 28.34 -6.17
C THR A 20 -13.06 27.58 -5.03
N PRO A 21 -12.68 27.81 -3.75
CA PRO A 21 -13.27 27.13 -2.60
C PRO A 21 -14.77 27.41 -2.46
N LYS A 22 -15.61 26.40 -2.68
CA LYS A 22 -17.07 26.49 -2.51
C LYS A 22 -17.54 25.55 -1.42
N THR A 23 -18.33 26.10 -0.50
CA THR A 23 -18.93 25.33 0.59
C THR A 23 -20.34 24.92 0.21
N ARG A 24 -20.66 23.62 0.27
CA ARG A 24 -22.01 23.11 0.01
C ARG A 24 -22.99 23.49 1.13
N ASN A 25 -22.58 23.34 2.40
CA ASN A 25 -23.35 23.75 3.57
C ASN A 25 -22.56 24.76 4.43
N LYS A 26 -22.96 26.03 4.40
CA LYS A 26 -22.27 27.12 5.11
C LYS A 26 -22.38 27.02 6.63
N ILE A 27 -23.47 26.46 7.16
CA ILE A 27 -23.71 26.34 8.60
C ILE A 27 -22.72 25.34 9.20
N ILE A 28 -22.64 24.14 8.62
CA ILE A 28 -21.73 23.08 9.06
C ILE A 28 -20.27 23.57 9.01
N ALA A 29 -19.88 24.21 7.90
CA ALA A 29 -18.53 24.76 7.78
C ALA A 29 -18.25 25.88 8.82
N GLY A 30 -19.25 26.70 9.14
CA GLY A 30 -19.15 27.71 10.20
C GLY A 30 -18.93 27.09 11.56
N VAL A 31 -19.68 26.05 11.91
CA VAL A 31 -19.50 25.30 13.17
C VAL A 31 -18.10 24.72 13.27
N PHE A 32 -17.62 24.02 12.23
CA PHE A 32 -16.27 23.44 12.23
C PHE A 32 -15.15 24.49 12.29
N ASN A 33 -15.34 25.63 11.65
CA ASN A 33 -14.41 26.75 11.73
C ASN A 33 -14.37 27.34 13.16
N ASN A 34 -15.54 27.52 13.79
CA ASN A 34 -15.63 28.05 15.16
C ASN A 34 -15.01 27.10 16.19
N LEU A 35 -15.17 25.80 15.98
CA LEU A 35 -14.55 24.75 16.81
C LEU A 35 -13.05 24.55 16.53
N LYS A 36 -12.47 25.26 15.54
CA LYS A 36 -11.07 25.11 15.12
C LYS A 36 -10.68 23.69 14.70
N ILE A 37 -11.65 22.88 14.29
CA ILE A 37 -11.44 21.51 13.78
C ILE A 37 -11.36 21.45 12.25
N MET A 38 -11.44 22.61 11.59
CA MET A 38 -11.24 22.76 10.16
C MET A 38 -10.26 23.89 9.89
N ASP A 39 -9.40 23.68 8.91
CA ASP A 39 -8.47 24.68 8.41
C ASP A 39 -9.14 25.83 7.66
N LYS A 40 -8.34 26.88 7.38
CA LYS A 40 -8.76 27.98 6.50
C LYS A 40 -9.30 27.41 5.19
N ARG A 41 -10.44 27.95 4.76
CA ARG A 41 -11.14 27.46 3.56
C ARG A 41 -10.21 27.50 2.35
N GLY A 42 -10.10 26.35 1.68
CA GLY A 42 -9.32 26.23 0.44
C GLY A 42 -7.84 25.90 0.61
N THR A 43 -7.30 25.81 1.83
CA THR A 43 -5.89 25.42 2.02
C THR A 43 -5.68 23.92 2.18
N GLY A 44 -6.74 23.16 2.45
CA GLY A 44 -6.64 21.73 2.78
C GLY A 44 -5.97 20.89 1.68
N PHE A 45 -6.29 21.13 0.40
CA PHE A 45 -5.67 20.36 -0.69
C PHE A 45 -4.18 20.64 -0.85
N LEU A 46 -3.78 21.91 -0.71
CA LEU A 46 -2.38 22.31 -0.78
C LEU A 46 -1.59 21.67 0.35
N ARG A 47 -2.09 21.78 1.59
CA ARG A 47 -1.47 21.19 2.77
C ARG A 47 -1.30 19.69 2.68
N ILE A 48 -2.35 18.97 2.26
CA ILE A 48 -2.25 17.52 2.07
C ILE A 48 -1.12 17.19 1.05
N ARG A 49 -1.01 17.94 -0.05
CA ARG A 49 0.05 17.69 -1.05
C ARG A 49 1.44 18.02 -0.53
N GLU A 50 1.58 19.16 0.16
CA GLU A 50 2.83 19.60 0.80
C GLU A 50 3.29 18.60 1.86
N ASP A 51 2.38 18.12 2.70
CA ASP A 51 2.68 17.10 3.71
C ASP A 51 3.11 15.79 3.04
N MET A 52 2.39 15.33 2.03
CA MET A 52 2.75 14.10 1.31
C MET A 52 4.13 14.23 0.64
N GLU A 53 4.46 15.39 0.06
CA GLU A 53 5.78 15.65 -0.51
C GLU A 53 6.88 15.73 0.56
N LYS A 54 6.63 16.43 1.67
CA LYS A 54 7.54 16.55 2.81
C LYS A 54 7.93 15.20 3.40
N TRP A 55 6.99 14.25 3.42
CA TRP A 55 7.20 12.89 3.92
C TRP A 55 7.60 11.90 2.82
N GLU A 56 7.90 12.37 1.60
CA GLU A 56 8.27 11.55 0.44
C GLU A 56 7.23 10.46 0.09
N LEU A 57 5.95 10.74 0.35
CA LEU A 57 4.83 9.84 0.08
C LEU A 57 4.22 10.08 -1.32
N PRO A 58 3.64 9.04 -1.95
CA PRO A 58 2.94 9.18 -3.23
C PRO A 58 1.78 10.18 -3.14
N GLN A 59 1.75 11.16 -4.04
CA GLN A 59 0.71 12.18 -4.06
C GLN A 59 -0.71 11.57 -4.11
N PRO A 60 -1.68 12.14 -3.37
CA PRO A 60 -3.04 11.62 -3.31
C PRO A 60 -3.79 11.86 -4.62
N GLU A 61 -4.69 10.94 -4.97
CA GLU A 61 -5.58 11.10 -6.12
C GLU A 61 -6.90 11.71 -5.67
N PHE A 62 -7.31 12.79 -6.35
CA PHE A 62 -8.59 13.45 -6.12
C PHE A 62 -9.54 13.12 -7.26
N GLU A 63 -10.69 12.51 -6.94
CA GLU A 63 -11.71 12.18 -7.92
C GLU A 63 -13.07 12.72 -7.43
N GLU A 64 -13.71 13.57 -8.22
CA GLU A 64 -15.14 13.84 -8.05
C GLU A 64 -15.92 12.85 -8.92
N ARG A 65 -16.92 12.15 -8.39
CA ARG A 65 -17.81 11.26 -9.17
C ARG A 65 -19.24 11.49 -8.74
N LEU A 66 -20.09 11.99 -9.65
CA LEU A 66 -21.55 12.06 -9.45
C LEU A 66 -21.99 12.62 -8.08
N GLY A 67 -21.36 13.71 -7.62
CA GLY A 67 -21.66 14.36 -6.33
C GLY A 67 -20.82 13.89 -5.15
N TRP A 68 -20.14 12.74 -5.29
CA TRP A 68 -19.16 12.23 -4.35
C TRP A 68 -17.79 12.83 -4.63
N PHE A 69 -17.06 13.11 -3.56
CA PHE A 69 -15.66 13.51 -3.66
C PHE A 69 -14.84 12.45 -2.94
N VAL A 70 -13.90 11.84 -3.66
CA VAL A 70 -13.07 10.75 -3.19
C VAL A 70 -11.62 11.22 -3.20
N ILE A 71 -10.94 10.99 -2.09
CA ILE A 71 -9.49 11.17 -1.96
C ILE A 71 -8.89 9.78 -1.74
N LYS A 72 -7.93 9.38 -2.58
CA LYS A 72 -7.23 8.10 -2.42
C LYS A 72 -5.80 8.36 -1.98
N PHE A 73 -5.46 7.82 -0.81
CA PHE A 73 -4.09 7.78 -0.32
C PHE A 73 -3.50 6.41 -0.64
N ARG A 74 -2.36 6.39 -1.32
CA ARG A 74 -1.60 5.16 -1.57
C ARG A 74 -0.50 5.07 -0.53
N ASN A 75 -0.53 4.02 0.28
CA ASN A 75 0.55 3.76 1.22
C ASN A 75 1.72 3.09 0.45
N PRO A 76 2.90 3.74 0.37
CA PRO A 76 4.05 3.20 -0.37
C PRO A 76 4.65 1.97 0.31
N ASN A 77 4.49 1.85 1.63
CA ASN A 77 5.05 0.76 2.44
C ASN A 77 4.13 -0.46 2.51
N VAL A 78 3.09 -0.53 1.66
CA VAL A 78 2.34 -1.78 1.46
C VAL A 78 3.08 -2.64 0.44
N GLU A 79 4.36 -2.91 0.69
CA GLU A 79 4.74 -4.32 0.69
C GLU A 79 3.75 -4.96 1.64
N ARG A 80 2.77 -5.69 1.10
CA ARG A 80 1.70 -6.29 1.90
C ARG A 80 2.38 -6.98 3.06
N VAL A 81 2.24 -6.40 4.25
CA VAL A 81 2.70 -7.03 5.47
C VAL A 81 1.95 -8.34 5.46
N ILE A 82 2.62 -9.42 5.07
CA ILE A 82 2.06 -10.73 5.26
C ILE A 82 1.87 -10.76 6.76
N GLU A 83 0.61 -10.79 7.16
CA GLU A 83 0.18 -10.85 8.53
C GLU A 83 0.62 -12.22 9.05
N THR A 84 1.91 -12.38 9.26
CA THR A 84 2.55 -13.61 9.73
C THR A 84 1.97 -14.00 11.07
N TYR A 85 1.40 -13.05 11.81
CA TYR A 85 0.66 -13.27 13.06
C TYR A 85 -0.66 -14.03 12.86
N LYS A 86 -1.24 -14.09 11.65
CA LYS A 86 -2.42 -14.91 11.34
C LYS A 86 -2.10 -16.38 11.10
N PHE A 87 -0.82 -16.71 10.92
CA PHE A 87 -0.39 -18.07 10.67
C PHE A 87 0.44 -18.58 11.84
N ASP A 88 0.12 -19.78 12.30
CA ASP A 88 0.98 -20.48 13.25
C ASP A 88 2.24 -20.96 12.50
N LEU A 89 3.30 -20.14 12.56
CA LEU A 89 4.59 -20.40 11.93
C LEU A 89 5.57 -20.89 13.00
N ASN A 90 6.30 -21.95 12.67
CA ASN A 90 7.42 -22.38 13.50
C ASN A 90 8.59 -21.38 13.40
N GLU A 91 9.54 -21.45 14.34
CA GLU A 91 10.69 -20.53 14.40
C GLU A 91 11.54 -20.54 13.11
N ARG A 92 11.65 -21.67 12.42
CA ARG A 92 12.40 -21.78 11.15
C ARG A 92 11.66 -21.09 9.99
N GLN A 93 10.34 -21.17 9.98
CA GLN A 93 9.48 -20.51 9.01
C GLN A 93 9.47 -18.99 9.22
N LYS A 94 9.41 -18.54 10.49
CA LYS A 94 9.55 -17.11 10.83
C LYS A 94 10.87 -16.53 10.33
N LYS A 95 12.00 -17.21 10.59
CA LYS A 95 13.32 -16.81 10.08
C LYS A 95 13.36 -16.68 8.55
N ALA A 96 12.75 -17.62 7.82
CA ALA A 96 12.69 -17.55 6.37
C ALA A 96 11.86 -16.37 5.86
N VAL A 97 10.74 -16.06 6.52
CA VAL A 97 9.92 -14.90 6.15
C VAL A 97 10.66 -13.59 6.44
N GLU A 98 11.37 -13.49 7.57
CA GLU A 98 12.20 -12.33 7.89
C GLU A 98 13.34 -12.14 6.88
N TYR A 99 14.04 -13.23 6.53
CA TYR A 99 15.06 -13.21 5.48
C TYR A 99 14.47 -12.72 4.14
N LEU A 100 13.28 -13.19 3.79
CA LEU A 100 12.59 -12.80 2.56
C LEU A 100 12.14 -11.34 2.55
N LYS A 101 11.75 -10.77 3.69
CA LYS A 101 11.41 -9.33 3.81
C LYS A 101 12.62 -8.45 3.52
N ILE A 102 13.82 -8.88 3.92
CA ILE A 102 15.05 -8.09 3.75
C ILE A 102 15.68 -8.32 2.37
N ASN A 103 15.77 -9.58 1.92
CA ASN A 103 16.50 -9.96 0.71
C ASN A 103 15.62 -10.08 -0.54
N GLY A 104 14.29 -10.07 -0.38
CA GLY A 104 13.30 -10.16 -1.46
C GLY A 104 13.12 -11.55 -2.08
N LYS A 105 14.13 -12.43 -2.04
CA LYS A 105 14.09 -13.80 -2.57
C LYS A 105 14.89 -14.78 -1.72
N ILE A 106 14.53 -16.06 -1.78
CA ILE A 106 15.28 -17.16 -1.15
C ILE A 106 15.25 -18.42 -2.01
N THR A 107 16.38 -19.08 -2.17
CA THR A 107 16.49 -20.39 -2.81
C THR A 107 16.39 -21.51 -1.77
N THR A 108 16.17 -22.75 -2.24
CA THR A 108 16.13 -23.90 -1.33
C THR A 108 17.46 -24.07 -0.58
N ASN A 109 18.59 -23.82 -1.25
CA ASN A 109 19.92 -23.95 -0.64
C ASN A 109 20.19 -22.85 0.40
N GLU A 110 19.82 -21.60 0.12
CA GLU A 110 19.91 -20.51 1.10
C GLU A 110 19.04 -20.80 2.33
N TYR A 111 17.84 -21.35 2.15
CA TYR A 111 17.00 -21.73 3.27
C TYR A 111 17.62 -22.90 4.08
N ILE A 112 18.24 -23.89 3.44
CA ILE A 112 18.97 -24.95 4.15
C ILE A 112 20.08 -24.35 5.01
N GLN A 113 20.87 -23.41 4.48
CA GLN A 113 21.94 -22.76 5.24
C GLN A 113 21.40 -21.88 6.38
N LEU A 114 20.32 -21.13 6.14
CA LEU A 114 19.67 -20.28 7.13
C LEU A 114 19.10 -21.09 8.31
N SER A 115 18.57 -22.29 8.04
CA SER A 115 17.84 -23.09 9.03
C SER A 115 18.67 -24.22 9.66
N GLY A 116 19.79 -24.61 9.05
CA GLY A 116 20.67 -25.68 9.55
C GLY A 116 20.03 -27.07 9.59
N VAL A 117 18.92 -27.29 8.88
CA VAL A 117 18.19 -28.58 8.88
C VAL A 117 18.30 -29.32 7.55
N SER A 118 17.92 -30.59 7.56
CA SER A 118 17.98 -31.44 6.38
C SER A 118 17.19 -30.86 5.18
N PRO A 119 17.61 -31.10 3.94
CA PRO A 119 16.89 -30.67 2.73
C PRO A 119 15.43 -31.16 2.70
N LYS A 120 15.16 -32.34 3.28
CA LYS A 120 13.82 -32.92 3.37
C LYS A 120 12.90 -32.10 4.28
N THR A 121 13.43 -31.58 5.40
CA THR A 121 12.70 -30.71 6.32
C THR A 121 12.39 -29.36 5.66
N VAL A 122 13.37 -28.74 5.01
CA VAL A 122 13.18 -27.48 4.28
C VAL A 122 12.11 -27.61 3.18
N LYS A 123 12.11 -28.71 2.42
CA LYS A 123 11.06 -28.97 1.42
C LYS A 123 9.67 -29.06 2.03
N ARG A 124 9.52 -29.64 3.23
CA ARG A 124 8.24 -29.67 3.97
C ARG A 124 7.83 -28.28 4.42
N ASP A 125 8.75 -27.51 5.00
CA ASP A 125 8.49 -26.13 5.44
C ASP A 125 8.09 -25.23 4.26
N ILE A 126 8.78 -25.30 3.12
CA ILE A 126 8.41 -24.60 1.88
C ILE A 126 7.02 -25.00 1.40
N THR A 127 6.68 -26.29 1.45
CA THR A 127 5.37 -26.78 1.02
C THR A 127 4.26 -26.23 1.91
N ASP A 128 4.49 -26.19 3.22
CA ASP A 128 3.56 -25.61 4.20
C ASP A 128 3.38 -24.09 3.99
N LEU A 129 4.48 -23.35 3.83
CA LEU A 129 4.47 -21.91 3.54
C LEU A 129 3.74 -21.58 2.21
N LYS A 130 3.90 -22.42 1.19
CA LYS A 130 3.14 -22.29 -0.07
C LYS A 130 1.64 -22.55 0.14
N LYS A 131 1.28 -23.60 0.87
CA LYS A 131 -0.12 -23.93 1.19
C LYS A 131 -0.81 -22.81 1.98
N LYS A 132 -0.09 -22.22 2.94
CA LYS A 132 -0.53 -21.04 3.70
C LYS A 132 -0.59 -19.77 2.84
N GLY A 133 -0.10 -19.80 1.60
CA GLY A 133 -0.14 -18.66 0.67
C GLY A 133 0.84 -17.55 1.04
N ILE A 134 1.89 -17.85 1.81
CA ILE A 134 2.88 -16.88 2.30
C ILE A 134 3.97 -16.66 1.24
N ILE A 135 4.40 -17.72 0.56
CA ILE A 135 5.43 -17.67 -0.47
C ILE A 135 4.92 -18.19 -1.81
N GLU A 136 5.49 -17.69 -2.90
CA GLU A 136 5.30 -18.22 -4.25
C GLU A 136 6.63 -18.55 -4.93
N PHE A 137 6.61 -19.50 -5.86
CA PHE A 137 7.79 -19.89 -6.63
C PHE A 137 7.88 -19.06 -7.91
N LYS A 138 9.07 -18.56 -8.23
CA LYS A 138 9.38 -17.85 -9.46
C LYS A 138 10.60 -18.47 -10.15
N GLY A 139 10.59 -18.46 -11.48
CA GLY A 139 11.69 -18.94 -12.33
C GLY A 139 11.52 -20.39 -12.78
N SER A 140 12.58 -20.93 -13.41
CA SER A 140 12.60 -22.30 -13.94
C SER A 140 12.94 -23.31 -12.86
N THR A 141 12.58 -24.58 -13.05
CA THR A 141 12.81 -25.68 -12.09
C THR A 141 14.26 -25.76 -11.58
N ARG A 142 15.23 -25.34 -12.40
CA ARG A 142 16.67 -25.44 -12.10
C ARG A 142 17.29 -24.18 -11.49
N ARG A 143 16.66 -23.01 -11.61
CA ARG A 143 17.16 -21.72 -11.09
C ARG A 143 16.11 -20.92 -10.33
N GLY A 144 15.00 -21.57 -9.96
CA GLY A 144 13.89 -20.89 -9.34
C GLY A 144 14.15 -20.58 -7.88
N TYR A 145 13.44 -19.56 -7.42
CA TYR A 145 13.53 -19.03 -6.07
C TYR A 145 12.12 -18.78 -5.54
N TYR A 146 12.02 -18.56 -4.25
CA TYR A 146 10.78 -18.20 -3.57
C TYR A 146 10.79 -16.72 -3.24
N ILE A 147 9.63 -16.10 -3.38
CA ILE A 147 9.37 -14.72 -2.95
C ILE A 147 8.13 -14.71 -2.06
N LEU A 148 7.93 -13.63 -1.31
CA LEU A 148 6.70 -13.41 -0.57
C LEU A 148 5.55 -13.19 -1.56
N LYS A 149 4.45 -13.93 -1.37
CA LYS A 149 3.29 -13.85 -2.25
C LYS A 149 2.64 -12.47 -2.11
N GLY A 150 2.60 -11.73 -3.20
CA GLY A 150 2.09 -10.34 -3.22
C GLY A 150 3.16 -9.26 -3.11
N MET A 151 4.44 -9.64 -2.98
CA MET A 151 5.58 -8.76 -3.19
C MET A 151 5.84 -8.72 -4.71
N THR A 152 5.29 -7.71 -5.37
CA THR A 152 5.64 -7.41 -6.77
C THR A 152 6.70 -6.33 -6.68
N LEU A 153 7.91 -6.63 -7.17
CA LEU A 153 8.99 -5.64 -7.32
C LEU A 153 8.53 -4.49 -8.23
#